data_AF-A0A5S5CYM3-F1
#
_entry.id   AF-A0A5S5CYM3-F1
#
_cell.length_a   1.000
_cell.length_b   1.000
_cell.length_c   1.000
_cell.angle_alpha   90.00
_cell.angle_beta   90.00
_cell.angle_gamma   90.00
#
_symmetry.space_group_name_H-M   'P 1'
#
loop_
_entity.id
_entity.type
_entity.pdbx_description
1 polymer ?
#
loop_
_entity_poly.entity_id
_entity_poly.type
_entity_poly.pdbx_seq_one_letter_code
_entity_poly.pdbx_strand_id
1 'polypeptide(L)'
;MSAAAGNTGADRRGMTWPQMLALAIGAIYLIVGIVGFFVTGFDDFFAHDTDETILGFEVNPFHNVVHILIGAAGLALSRTLAGARTYGWLLAVGYGATFVYGLFAVDQEWDFLSLNWADNWLHLVSALAGLVIALGPVRDAVTGRTRT
;
A
#
# COMPACT_ATOMS: atom_id res chain seq x y z
N MET A 1 -47.78 16.25 23.10
CA MET A 1 -46.33 16.47 22.95
C MET A 1 -45.67 15.11 22.84
N SER A 2 -45.20 14.72 21.65
CA SER A 2 -44.43 13.49 21.44
C SER A 2 -43.09 13.91 20.85
N ALA A 3 -42.01 13.68 21.60
CA ALA A 3 -40.65 13.93 21.14
C ALA A 3 -40.31 12.85 20.11
N ALA A 4 -40.32 13.23 18.82
CA ALA A 4 -39.76 12.40 17.78
C ALA A 4 -38.25 12.30 18.02
N ALA A 5 -37.80 11.07 18.26
CA ALA A 5 -36.40 10.72 18.45
C ALA A 5 -35.56 11.32 17.31
N GLY A 6 -34.64 12.20 17.69
CA GLY A 6 -33.55 12.60 16.80
C GLY A 6 -32.71 11.36 16.53
N ASN A 7 -32.84 10.80 15.33
CA ASN A 7 -31.90 9.83 14.79
C ASN A 7 -30.56 10.53 14.55
N THR A 8 -29.83 10.84 15.61
CA THR A 8 -28.44 11.29 15.57
C THR A 8 -27.55 10.07 15.45
N GLY A 9 -27.47 9.58 14.23
CA GLY A 9 -26.45 8.65 13.77
C GLY A 9 -26.30 8.94 12.30
N ALA A 10 -25.54 9.99 11.97
CA ALA A 10 -25.12 10.29 10.62
C ALA A 10 -24.76 8.98 9.90
N ASP A 11 -25.26 8.83 8.67
CA ASP A 11 -24.90 7.75 7.75
C ASP A 11 -23.39 7.52 7.80
N ARG A 12 -22.93 6.56 8.61
CA ARG A 12 -21.59 6.01 8.49
C ARG A 12 -21.63 5.18 7.21
N ARG A 13 -21.52 5.83 6.05
CA ARG A 13 -21.11 5.13 4.83
C ARG A 13 -19.80 4.45 5.20
N GLY A 14 -19.85 3.13 5.35
CA GLY A 14 -18.66 2.33 5.62
C GLY A 14 -17.60 2.61 4.55
N MET A 15 -16.34 2.32 4.87
CA MET A 15 -15.27 2.45 3.88
C MET A 15 -15.64 1.68 2.63
N THR A 16 -15.43 2.32 1.48
CA THR A 16 -15.54 1.62 0.19
C THR A 16 -14.46 0.54 0.10
N TRP A 17 -14.68 -0.49 -0.71
CA TRP A 17 -13.70 -1.56 -0.83
C TRP A 17 -12.29 -1.08 -1.28
N PRO A 18 -12.12 -0.05 -2.16
CA PRO A 18 -10.78 0.45 -2.48
C PRO A 18 -10.12 1.12 -1.28
N GLN A 19 -10.89 1.81 -0.42
CA GLN A 19 -10.38 2.39 0.82
C GLN A 19 -9.93 1.30 1.80
N MET A 20 -10.71 0.23 1.95
CA MET A 20 -10.33 -0.92 2.79
C MET A 20 -9.04 -1.57 2.27
N LEU A 21 -8.93 -1.77 0.97
CA LEU A 21 -7.74 -2.39 0.37
C LEU A 21 -6.51 -1.48 0.49
N ALA A 22 -6.65 -0.18 0.23
CA ALA A 22 -5.58 0.81 0.44
C ALA A 22 -5.12 0.83 1.90
N LEU A 23 -6.06 0.79 2.86
CA LEU A 23 -5.74 0.71 4.28
C LEU A 23 -4.99 -0.58 4.63
N ALA A 24 -5.46 -1.73 4.13
CA ALA A 24 -4.85 -3.02 4.41
C ALA A 24 -3.43 -3.11 3.85
N ILE A 25 -3.23 -2.74 2.57
CA ILE A 25 -1.90 -2.74 1.94
C ILE A 25 -0.97 -1.75 2.64
N GLY A 26 -1.47 -0.54 2.96
CA GLY A 26 -0.69 0.45 3.71
C GLY A 26 -0.27 -0.06 5.09
N ALA A 27 -1.17 -0.69 5.83
CA ALA A 27 -0.86 -1.28 7.13
C ALA A 27 0.19 -2.40 7.01
N ILE A 28 0.08 -3.28 6.01
CA ILE A 28 1.04 -4.35 5.77
C ILE A 28 2.43 -3.78 5.50
N TYR A 29 2.56 -2.84 4.56
CA TYR A 29 3.86 -2.23 4.26
C TYR A 29 4.47 -1.50 5.45
N LEU A 30 3.65 -0.81 6.24
CA LEU A 30 4.14 -0.15 7.45
C LEU A 30 4.68 -1.17 8.46
N ILE A 31 3.95 -2.26 8.69
CA ILE A 31 4.38 -3.32 9.60
C ILE A 31 5.66 -3.97 9.09
N VAL A 32 5.73 -4.33 7.80
CA VAL A 32 6.92 -4.93 7.18
C VAL A 32 8.12 -4.01 7.33
N GLY A 33 8.00 -2.71 7.02
CA GLY A 33 9.12 -1.78 7.16
C GLY A 33 9.58 -1.60 8.60
N ILE A 34 8.66 -1.57 9.56
CA ILE A 34 9.02 -1.51 10.99
C ILE A 34 9.70 -2.80 11.45
N VAL A 35 9.13 -3.96 11.11
CA VAL A 35 9.68 -5.28 11.46
C VAL A 35 11.05 -5.48 10.80
N GLY A 36 11.24 -4.98 9.59
CA GLY A 36 12.49 -5.08 8.86
C GLY A 36 13.66 -4.46 9.60
N PHE A 37 13.48 -3.34 10.30
CA PHE A 37 14.54 -2.76 11.14
C PHE A 37 14.98 -3.66 12.32
N PHE A 38 14.15 -4.61 12.74
CA PHE A 38 14.57 -5.63 13.72
C PHE A 38 15.38 -6.76 13.10
N VAL A 39 15.35 -6.90 11.77
CA VAL A 39 16.15 -7.85 10.99
C VAL A 39 17.47 -7.20 10.56
N THR A 40 17.38 -6.04 9.91
CA THR A 40 18.51 -5.37 9.24
C THR A 40 19.34 -4.47 10.16
N GLY A 41 18.80 -4.05 11.31
CA GLY A 41 19.40 -2.96 12.07
C GLY A 41 19.39 -1.62 11.30
N PHE A 42 20.36 -0.75 11.59
CA PHE A 42 20.43 0.63 11.07
C PHE A 42 21.79 0.98 10.44
N ASP A 43 22.73 0.05 10.44
CA ASP A 43 24.02 0.13 9.75
C ASP A 43 23.90 -0.29 8.29
N ASP A 44 24.94 -0.01 7.51
CA ASP A 44 25.03 -0.27 6.06
C ASP A 44 23.72 -0.04 5.28
N PHE A 45 23.25 1.21 5.32
CA PHE A 45 21.87 1.56 4.98
C PHE A 45 21.43 1.18 3.55
N PHE A 46 22.39 1.08 2.63
CA PHE A 46 22.19 0.72 1.22
C PHE A 46 22.87 -0.61 0.87
N ALA A 47 23.06 -1.50 1.85
CA ALA A 47 23.60 -2.83 1.64
C ALA A 47 22.81 -3.58 0.55
N HIS A 48 23.51 -4.40 -0.22
CA HIS A 48 22.95 -5.29 -1.24
C HIS A 48 23.36 -6.73 -0.93
N ASP A 49 22.62 -7.70 -1.46
CA ASP A 49 22.84 -9.14 -1.25
C ASP A 49 23.04 -9.47 0.24
N THR A 50 22.13 -8.96 1.09
CA THR A 50 22.30 -8.99 2.55
C THR A 50 22.02 -10.37 3.15
N ASP A 51 21.34 -11.26 2.42
CA ASP A 51 20.70 -12.49 2.93
C ASP A 51 19.68 -12.23 4.07
N GLU A 52 19.35 -10.97 4.36
CA GLU A 52 18.43 -10.55 5.40
C GLU A 52 17.00 -10.54 4.86
N THR A 53 16.22 -11.55 5.23
CA THR A 53 14.89 -11.76 4.63
C THR A 53 13.74 -11.75 5.64
N ILE A 54 12.59 -11.24 5.20
CA ILE A 54 11.30 -11.37 5.86
C ILE A 54 10.41 -12.23 4.96
N LEU A 55 10.08 -13.45 5.39
CA LEU A 55 9.24 -14.37 4.60
C LEU A 55 9.76 -14.67 3.18
N GLY A 56 11.08 -14.56 2.96
CA GLY A 56 11.73 -14.75 1.66
C GLY A 56 11.87 -13.48 0.81
N PHE A 57 11.42 -12.33 1.31
CA PHE A 57 11.63 -11.01 0.72
C PHE A 57 12.88 -10.39 1.33
N GLU A 58 13.82 -9.98 0.50
CA GLU A 58 15.06 -9.39 0.97
C GLU A 58 14.86 -7.91 1.32
N VAL A 59 15.52 -7.50 2.38
CA VAL A 59 15.39 -6.15 2.92
C VAL A 59 16.75 -5.60 3.30
N ASN A 60 16.89 -4.29 3.11
CA ASN A 60 17.93 -3.49 3.74
C ASN A 60 17.28 -2.31 4.48
N PRO A 61 18.04 -1.53 5.29
CA PRO A 61 17.47 -0.41 6.03
C PRO A 61 16.80 0.65 5.13
N PHE A 62 17.34 0.93 3.94
CA PHE A 62 16.73 1.87 2.99
C PHE A 62 15.38 1.37 2.46
N HIS A 63 15.29 0.10 2.07
CA HIS A 63 14.06 -0.55 1.60
C HIS A 63 13.00 -0.56 2.72
N ASN A 64 13.41 -0.75 3.98
CA ASN A 64 12.53 -0.62 5.14
C ASN A 64 11.96 0.80 5.28
N VAL A 65 12.74 1.85 5.03
CA VAL A 65 12.20 3.22 4.98
C VAL A 65 11.19 3.38 3.86
N VAL A 66 11.48 2.86 2.66
CA VAL A 66 10.55 2.90 1.53
C VAL A 66 9.23 2.21 1.92
N HIS A 67 9.28 1.03 2.54
CA HIS A 67 8.10 0.33 3.06
C HIS A 67 7.31 1.17 4.08
N ILE A 68 7.98 1.83 5.02
CA ILE A 68 7.33 2.71 5.99
C ILE A 68 6.64 3.89 5.29
N LEU A 69 7.28 4.53 4.31
CA LEU A 69 6.72 5.67 3.59
C LEU A 69 5.49 5.27 2.78
N ILE A 70 5.57 4.15 2.04
CA ILE A 70 4.42 3.59 1.31
C ILE A 70 3.30 3.24 2.29
N GLY A 71 3.63 2.59 3.40
CA GLY A 71 2.66 2.19 4.41
C GLY A 71 1.94 3.39 5.04
N ALA A 72 2.70 4.40 5.45
CA ALA A 72 2.17 5.65 6.00
C ALA A 72 1.28 6.39 4.99
N ALA A 73 1.65 6.42 3.70
CA ALA A 73 0.83 6.98 2.64
C ALA A 73 -0.50 6.23 2.51
N GLY A 74 -0.50 4.90 2.56
CA GLY A 74 -1.72 4.09 2.51
C GLY A 74 -2.68 4.36 3.69
N LEU A 75 -2.14 4.44 4.91
CA LEU A 75 -2.93 4.80 6.10
C LEU A 75 -3.52 6.22 5.98
N ALA A 76 -2.75 7.19 5.50
CA ALA A 76 -3.19 8.57 5.36
C ALA A 76 -4.26 8.73 4.27
N LEU A 77 -4.04 8.11 3.11
CA LEU A 77 -4.84 8.33 1.91
C LEU A 77 -6.10 7.47 1.86
N SER A 78 -6.14 6.32 2.55
CA SER A 78 -7.32 5.44 2.62
C SER A 78 -8.58 6.09 3.24
N ARG A 79 -8.44 7.24 3.92
CA ARG A 79 -9.53 7.96 4.60
C ARG A 79 -10.65 8.42 3.67
N THR A 80 -10.37 8.58 2.38
CA THR A 80 -11.38 8.94 1.36
C THR A 80 -11.23 8.07 0.12
N LEU A 81 -12.29 7.92 -0.68
CA LEU A 81 -12.20 7.17 -1.94
C LEU A 81 -11.21 7.83 -2.93
N ALA A 82 -11.22 9.17 -3.02
CA ALA A 82 -10.28 9.90 -3.87
C ALA A 82 -8.83 9.65 -3.43
N GLY A 83 -8.55 9.75 -2.12
CA GLY A 83 -7.23 9.45 -1.57
C GLY A 83 -6.82 7.99 -1.81
N ALA A 84 -7.71 7.02 -1.59
CA ALA A 84 -7.43 5.63 -1.89
C ALA A 84 -7.05 5.42 -3.37
N ARG A 85 -7.74 6.09 -4.30
CA ARG A 85 -7.39 6.04 -5.73
C ARG A 85 -6.03 6.68 -6.02
N THR A 86 -5.70 7.80 -5.38
CA THR A 86 -4.36 8.39 -5.45
C THR A 86 -3.31 7.41 -4.97
N TYR A 87 -3.53 6.75 -3.83
CA TYR A 87 -2.64 5.71 -3.33
C TYR A 87 -2.49 4.54 -4.31
N GLY A 88 -3.60 4.10 -4.93
CA GLY A 88 -3.56 3.09 -5.98
C GLY A 88 -2.65 3.46 -7.16
N TRP A 89 -2.71 4.72 -7.62
CA TRP A 89 -1.79 5.21 -8.66
C TRP A 89 -0.34 5.29 -8.19
N LEU A 90 -0.11 5.71 -6.94
CA LEU A 90 1.24 5.73 -6.34
C LEU A 90 1.83 4.31 -6.29
N LEU A 91 1.04 3.31 -5.89
CA LEU A 91 1.45 1.91 -5.92
C LEU A 91 1.72 1.43 -7.35
N ALA A 92 0.82 1.71 -8.29
CA ALA A 92 0.96 1.27 -9.68
C ALA A 92 2.23 1.83 -10.35
N VAL A 93 2.47 3.14 -10.19
CA VAL A 93 3.64 3.80 -10.78
C VAL A 93 4.90 3.46 -10.00
N GLY A 94 4.87 3.57 -8.67
CA GLY A 94 6.01 3.31 -7.81
C GLY A 94 6.50 1.88 -7.94
N TYR A 95 5.66 0.90 -7.67
CA TYR A 95 6.04 -0.51 -7.78
C TYR A 95 6.17 -1.01 -9.22
N GLY A 96 5.49 -0.38 -10.18
CA GLY A 96 5.75 -0.63 -11.60
C GLY A 96 7.17 -0.21 -11.98
N ALA A 97 7.63 0.95 -11.50
CA ALA A 97 9.01 1.40 -11.69
C ALA A 97 10.01 0.51 -10.93
N THR A 98 9.72 0.14 -9.68
CA THR A 98 10.57 -0.77 -8.90
C THR A 98 10.66 -2.15 -9.56
N PHE A 99 9.58 -2.66 -10.15
CA PHE A 99 9.61 -3.92 -10.90
C PHE A 99 10.55 -3.82 -12.12
N VAL A 100 10.41 -2.76 -12.91
CA VAL A 100 11.28 -2.54 -14.08
C VAL A 100 12.74 -2.40 -13.64
N TYR A 101 13.00 -1.69 -12.53
CA TYR A 101 14.32 -1.60 -11.92
C TYR A 101 14.87 -2.98 -11.54
N GLY A 102 14.08 -3.80 -10.84
CA GLY A 102 14.49 -5.15 -10.42
C GLY A 102 14.79 -6.10 -11.57
N LEU A 103 14.23 -5.90 -12.77
CA LEU A 103 14.61 -6.68 -13.96
C LEU A 103 16.10 -6.52 -14.34
N PHE A 104 16.75 -5.44 -13.91
CA PHE A 104 18.15 -5.14 -14.20
C PHE A 104 19.03 -5.10 -12.95
N ALA A 105 18.44 -4.86 -11.77
CA ALA A 105 19.16 -4.62 -10.53
C ALA A 105 19.41 -5.88 -9.70
N VAL A 106 18.53 -6.87 -9.76
CA VAL A 106 18.69 -8.12 -8.97
C VAL A 106 20.06 -8.75 -9.27
N ASP A 107 20.75 -9.20 -8.23
CA ASP A 107 22.12 -9.76 -8.26
C ASP A 107 23.23 -8.75 -8.67
N GLN A 108 22.96 -7.44 -8.59
CA GLN A 108 23.94 -6.40 -8.92
C GLN A 108 24.39 -5.58 -7.71
N GLU A 109 25.70 -5.30 -7.63
CA GLU A 109 26.31 -4.49 -6.55
C GLU A 109 25.73 -3.07 -6.39
N TRP A 110 25.10 -2.54 -7.44
CA TRP A 110 24.47 -1.21 -7.41
C TRP A 110 23.01 -1.26 -6.93
N ASP A 111 22.50 -2.43 -6.55
CA ASP A 111 21.14 -2.58 -6.05
C ASP A 111 20.98 -2.04 -4.64
N PHE A 112 20.74 -0.73 -4.56
CA PHE A 112 20.57 -0.02 -3.30
C PHE A 112 19.27 -0.39 -2.54
N LEU A 113 18.40 -1.23 -3.12
CA LEU A 113 17.20 -1.75 -2.47
C LEU A 113 17.35 -3.20 -1.98
N SER A 114 18.45 -3.88 -2.32
CA SER A 114 18.67 -5.31 -2.01
C SER A 114 17.50 -6.18 -2.48
N LEU A 115 17.12 -6.07 -3.75
CA LEU A 115 15.99 -6.81 -4.30
C LEU A 115 16.41 -8.21 -4.69
N ASN A 116 15.63 -9.19 -4.25
CA ASN A 116 15.67 -10.53 -4.84
C ASN A 116 14.52 -10.74 -5.83
N TRP A 117 14.50 -11.90 -6.50
CA TRP A 117 13.43 -12.22 -7.46
C TRP A 117 12.03 -12.32 -6.84
N ALA A 118 11.92 -12.72 -5.57
CA ALA A 118 10.64 -12.72 -4.86
C ALA A 118 10.12 -11.29 -4.65
N ASP A 119 10.99 -10.36 -4.26
CA ASP A 119 10.66 -8.93 -4.17
C ASP A 119 10.19 -8.39 -5.51
N ASN A 120 10.90 -8.73 -6.58
CA ASN A 120 10.54 -8.24 -7.91
C ASN A 120 9.12 -8.70 -8.31
N TRP A 121 8.76 -9.96 -8.05
CA TRP A 121 7.38 -10.42 -8.26
C TRP A 121 6.37 -9.73 -7.34
N LEU A 122 6.73 -9.47 -6.08
CA LEU A 122 5.87 -8.74 -5.15
C LEU A 122 5.60 -7.32 -5.65
N HIS A 123 6.61 -6.63 -6.21
CA HIS A 123 6.44 -5.31 -6.82
C HIS A 123 5.44 -5.34 -7.97
N LEU A 124 5.52 -6.33 -8.86
CA LEU A 124 4.53 -6.48 -9.92
C LEU A 124 3.11 -6.68 -9.35
N VAL A 125 2.96 -7.55 -8.35
CA VAL A 125 1.66 -7.79 -7.70
C VAL A 125 1.12 -6.52 -7.04
N SER A 126 1.97 -5.77 -6.35
CA SER A 126 1.58 -4.51 -5.70
C SER A 126 1.24 -3.41 -6.71
N ALA A 127 1.92 -3.36 -7.85
CA ALA A 127 1.56 -2.45 -8.93
C ALA A 127 0.16 -2.78 -9.50
N LEU A 128 -0.13 -4.07 -9.71
CA LEU A 128 -1.44 -4.52 -10.16
C LEU A 128 -2.54 -4.25 -9.11
N ALA A 129 -2.25 -4.48 -7.83
CA ALA A 129 -3.16 -4.13 -6.74
C ALA A 129 -3.43 -2.62 -6.70
N GLY A 130 -2.41 -1.80 -6.96
CA GLY A 130 -2.53 -0.36 -7.13
C GLY A 130 -3.51 0.03 -8.25
N LEU A 131 -3.39 -0.59 -9.43
CA LEU A 131 -4.33 -0.38 -10.54
C LEU A 131 -5.76 -0.80 -10.18
N VAL A 132 -5.92 -1.92 -9.47
CA VAL A 132 -7.22 -2.37 -8.98
C VAL A 132 -7.84 -1.34 -8.04
N ILE A 133 -7.08 -0.79 -7.09
CA ILE A 133 -7.57 0.27 -6.20
C ILE A 133 -7.93 1.54 -6.99
N ALA A 134 -7.07 1.96 -7.91
CA ALA A 134 -7.21 3.21 -8.65
C ALA A 134 -8.42 3.20 -9.59
N LEU A 135 -8.64 2.09 -10.30
CA LEU A 135 -9.66 1.95 -11.34
C LEU A 135 -10.93 1.25 -10.85
N GLY A 136 -10.90 0.72 -9.62
CA GLY A 136 -11.98 -0.04 -9.02
C GLY A 136 -13.33 0.68 -9.00
N PRO A 137 -14.41 0.04 -9.50
CA PRO A 137 -15.75 0.63 -9.46
C PRO A 137 -16.28 0.65 -8.03
N VAL A 138 -16.89 1.76 -7.64
CA VAL A 138 -17.68 1.86 -6.41
C VAL A 138 -19.13 2.09 -6.84
N ARG A 139 -20.05 1.24 -6.38
CA ARG A 139 -21.47 1.40 -6.65
C ARG A 139 -22.02 2.47 -5.73
N ASP A 140 -22.40 3.62 -6.28
CA ASP A 140 -23.29 4.52 -5.56
C ASP A 140 -24.67 3.87 -5.51
N ALA A 141 -25.19 3.63 -4.30
CA ALA A 141 -26.58 3.27 -4.13
C ALA A 141 -27.42 4.47 -4.61
N VAL A 142 -27.79 4.46 -5.89
CA VAL A 142 -28.76 5.39 -6.47
C VAL A 142 -29.99 5.27 -5.59
N THR A 143 -30.23 6.27 -4.75
CA THR A 143 -31.46 6.35 -3.97
C THR A 143 -32.54 6.71 -4.97
N GLY A 144 -33.09 5.70 -5.63
CA GLY A 144 -34.30 5.79 -6.45
C GLY A 144 -35.48 6.15 -5.57
N ARG A 145 -35.49 7.39 -5.07
CA ARG A 145 -36.67 8.00 -4.50
C ARG A 145 -37.44 8.60 -5.68
N THR A 146 -38.08 7.72 -6.44
CA THR A 146 -39.17 8.09 -7.34
C THR A 146 -40.25 8.71 -6.45
N ARG A 147 -40.21 10.03 -6.30
CA ARG A 147 -41.37 10.83 -5.89
C ARG A 147 -42.07 11.21 -7.18
N THR A 148 -43.18 10.54 -7.47
CA THR A 148 -44.43 11.06 -8.05
C THR A 148 -45.39 9.90 -8.18
#